data_AF-A0A024FKC4-F1
#
_entry.id   AF-A0A024FKC4-F1
#
_cell.length_a   1.000
_cell.length_b   1.000
_cell.length_c   1.000
_cell.angle_alpha   90.00
_cell.angle_beta   90.00
_cell.angle_gamma   90.00
#
_symmetry.space_group_name_H-M   'P 1'
#
loop_
_entity.id
_entity.type
_entity.pdbx_description
1 polymer ?
#
loop_
_entity_poly.entity_id
_entity_poly.type
_entity_poly.pdbx_seq_one_letter_code
_entity_poly.pdbx_strand_id
1 'polypeptide(L)' 'MVQFAMIGLVMSIEGLNTAVEYIADFIHPEYHKKIGLIKDVAAGAVFIASVVAVIIAGIIYLPKIL' A
#
# COMPACT_ATOMS: atom_id res chain seq x y z
N MET A 1 -1.13 -11.78 16.92
CA MET A 1 0.16 -11.52 16.25
C MET A 1 0.01 -11.21 14.77
N VAL A 2 -0.69 -12.05 13.99
CA VAL A 2 -0.88 -11.84 12.53
C VAL A 2 -1.48 -10.47 12.19
N GLN A 3 -2.45 -9.97 12.97
CA GLN A 3 -3.04 -8.64 12.76
C GLN A 3 -2.00 -7.50 12.78
N PHE A 4 -1.07 -7.54 13.74
CA PHE A 4 -0.04 -6.51 13.90
C PHE A 4 0.97 -6.59 12.76
N ALA A 5 1.28 -7.80 12.28
CA ALA A 5 2.12 -8.00 11.11
C ALA A 5 1.48 -7.42 9.84
N MET A 6 0.17 -7.62 9.64
CA MET A 6 -0.53 -7.05 8.47
C MET A 6 -0.61 -5.53 8.51
N ILE A 7 -0.89 -4.94 9.69
CA ILE A 7 -0.86 -3.48 9.87
C ILE A 7 0.54 -2.94 9.58
N GLY A 8 1.58 -3.56 10.15
CA GLY A 8 2.96 -3.17 9.91
C GLY A 8 3.36 -3.27 8.44
N LEU A 9 2.90 -4.32 7.74
CA LEU A 9 3.15 -4.52 6.32
C LEU A 9 2.51 -3.43 5.46
N VAL A 10 1.22 -3.14 5.66
CA VAL A 10 0.51 -2.09 4.92
C VAL A 10 1.16 -0.72 5.15
N MET A 11 1.46 -0.39 6.40
CA MET A 11 2.16 0.85 6.75
C MET A 11 3.54 0.96 6.10
N SER A 12 4.29 -0.15 6.04
CA SER A 12 5.61 -0.18 5.41
C SER A 12 5.52 0.03 3.89
N ILE A 13 4.56 -0.63 3.23
CA ILE A 13 4.37 -0.50 1.78
C ILE A 13 3.86 0.90 1.41
N GLU A 14 2.99 1.49 2.22
CA GLU A 14 2.54 2.88 2.03
C GLU A 14 3.68 3.89 2.23
N GLY A 15 4.53 3.66 3.24
CA GLY A 15 5.75 4.45 3.43
C GLY A 15 6.70 4.36 2.23
N LEU A 16 6.84 3.16 1.64
CA LEU A 16 7.63 2.97 0.41
C LEU A 16 6.98 3.64 -0.81
N ASN A 17 5.66 3.56 -0.96
CA ASN A 17 4.91 4.25 -2.02
C ASN A 17 5.16 5.77 -1.95
N THR A 18 4.99 6.35 -0.76
CA THR A 18 5.25 7.77 -0.51
C THR A 18 6.70 8.16 -0.81
N ALA A 19 7.67 7.32 -0.44
CA ALA A 19 9.07 7.55 -0.76
C ALA A 19 9.34 7.56 -2.27
N VAL A 20 8.72 6.63 -3.02
CA VAL A 20 8.80 6.59 -4.49
C VAL A 20 8.18 7.83 -5.12
N GLU A 21 7.04 8.29 -4.62
CA GLU A 21 6.40 9.53 -5.07
C GLU A 21 7.31 10.73 -4.87
N TYR A 22 7.88 10.91 -3.67
CA TYR A 22 8.80 12.01 -3.39
C TYR A 22 10.07 11.96 -4.25
N ILE A 23 10.63 10.77 -4.49
CA ILE A 23 11.78 10.61 -5.37
C ILE A 23 11.41 10.99 -6.81
N ALA A 24 10.25 10.57 -7.29
CA ALA A 24 9.79 10.86 -8.63
C ALA A 24 9.57 12.38 -8.84
N ASP A 25 8.95 13.05 -7.86
CA ASP A 25 8.70 14.50 -7.88
C ASP A 25 10.00 15.30 -7.73
N PHE A 26 10.97 14.77 -6.97
CA PHE A 26 12.29 15.38 -6.84
C PHE A 26 13.10 15.31 -8.16
N ILE A 27 13.04 14.18 -8.88
CA ILE A 27 13.77 14.01 -10.14
C ILE A 27 13.07 14.73 -11.31
N HIS A 28 11.73 14.73 -11.35
CA HIS A 28 10.93 15.37 -12.40
C HIS A 28 9.88 16.31 -11.79
N PRO A 29 10.24 17.58 -11.49
CA PRO A 29 9.30 18.56 -10.92
C PRO A 29 8.17 18.96 -11.87
N GLU A 30 8.35 18.80 -13.19
CA GLU A 30 7.32 19.02 -14.21
C GLU A 30 6.56 17.71 -14.50
N TYR A 31 5.24 17.80 -14.63
CA TYR A 31 4.38 16.62 -14.80
C TYR A 31 4.79 15.78 -16.02
N HIS A 32 5.19 14.53 -15.77
CA HIS A 32 5.55 13.56 -16.80
C HIS A 32 4.59 12.37 -16.79
N LYS A 33 3.97 12.07 -17.94
CA LYS A 33 3.00 10.98 -18.09
C LYS A 33 3.54 9.61 -17.66
N LYS A 34 4.86 9.37 -17.80
CA LYS A 34 5.52 8.14 -17.33
C LYS A 34 5.66 8.07 -15.80
N ILE A 35 5.84 9.21 -15.13
CA ILE A 35 5.89 9.27 -13.67
C ILE A 35 4.52 8.92 -13.07
N GLY A 36 3.44 9.40 -13.68
CA GLY A 36 2.07 9.01 -13.30
C GLY A 36 1.91 7.49 -13.27
N LEU A 37 2.37 6.79 -14.31
CA LEU A 37 2.31 5.32 -14.38
C LEU A 37 3.10 4.65 -13.24
N ILE A 38 4.25 5.21 -12.84
CA ILE A 38 5.07 4.67 -11.73
C ILE A 38 4.31 4.84 -10.41
N LYS A 39 3.70 6.02 -10.18
CA LYS A 39 2.87 6.29 -9.00
C LYS A 39 1.67 5.34 -8.94
N ASP A 40 0.99 5.12 -10.07
CA ASP A 40 -0.14 4.20 -10.16
C ASP A 40 0.26 2.75 -9.79
N VAL A 41 1.43 2.30 -10.25
CA VAL A 41 1.96 0.96 -9.92
C VAL A 41 2.30 0.87 -8.43
N ALA A 42 2.90 1.91 -7.85
CA ALA A 42 3.25 1.93 -6.43
C ALA A 42 2.00 1.95 -5.54
N ALA A 43 0.99 2.76 -5.88
CA ALA A 43 -0.33 2.75 -5.22
C ALA A 43 -1.04 1.40 -5.39
N GLY A 44 -0.89 0.74 -6.54
CA GLY A 44 -1.39 -0.61 -6.78
C GLY A 44 -0.81 -1.65 -5.82
N ALA A 45 0.47 -1.53 -5.46
CA ALA A 45 1.10 -2.43 -4.49
C ALA A 45 0.50 -2.26 -3.08
N VAL A 46 0.26 -1.01 -2.65
CA VAL A 46 -0.40 -0.70 -1.37
C VAL A 46 -1.83 -1.27 -1.35
N PHE A 47 -2.56 -1.12 -2.45
CA PHE A 47 -3.91 -1.65 -2.59
C PHE A 47 -3.95 -3.18 -2.41
N ILE A 48 -3.07 -3.91 -3.08
CA ILE A 48 -2.98 -5.38 -2.95
C ILE A 48 -2.68 -5.77 -1.49
N ALA A 49 -1.72 -5.10 -0.85
CA ALA A 49 -1.40 -5.36 0.56
C ALA A 49 -2.60 -5.10 1.49
N SER A 50 -3.35 -4.03 1.23
CA SER A 50 -4.53 -3.65 2.00
C SER A 50 -5.67 -4.66 1.84
N VAL A 51 -5.90 -5.16 0.62
CA VAL A 51 -6.90 -6.21 0.36
C VAL A 51 -6.57 -7.49 1.13
N VAL A 52 -5.30 -7.91 1.12
CA VAL A 52 -4.85 -9.10 1.88
C VAL A 52 -5.05 -8.88 3.38
N ALA A 53 -4.73 -7.69 3.90
CA ALA A 53 -4.95 -7.36 5.30
C ALA A 53 -6.44 -7.44 5.69
N VAL A 54 -7.34 -6.96 4.82
CA VAL A 54 -8.80 -7.05 5.03
C VAL A 54 -9.28 -8.51 5.02
N ILE A 55 -8.79 -9.34 4.09
CA ILE A 55 -9.13 -10.77 4.04
C ILE A 55 -8.72 -11.46 5.35
N ILE A 56 -7.50 -11.19 5.84
CA ILE A 56 -7.00 -11.75 7.10
C ILE A 56 -7.82 -11.26 8.29
N ALA A 57 -8.18 -9.97 8.33
CA ALA A 57 -9.09 -9.45 9.34
C ALA A 57 -10.45 -10.17 9.29
N GLY A 58 -11.00 -10.38 8.10
CA GLY A 58 -12.21 -11.18 7.90
C GLY A 58 -12.08 -12.58 8.50
N ILE A 59 -11.02 -13.32 8.19
CA ILE A 59 -10.77 -14.67 8.75
C ILE A 59 -10.71 -14.65 10.30
N ILE A 60 -10.14 -13.61 10.90
CA ILE A 60 -10.00 -13.50 12.36
C ILE A 60 -11.32 -13.12 13.05
N TYR A 61 -12.13 -12.25 12.43
CA TYR A 61 -13.27 -11.60 13.07
C TYR A 61 -14.64 -12.10 12.60
N LEU A 62 -14.83 -12.52 11.33
CA LEU A 62 -16.12 -13.08 10.87
C LEU A 62 -16.62 -14.22 11.75
N PRO A 63 -15.80 -15.24 12.11
CA PRO A 63 -16.25 -16.37 12.91
C PRO A 63 -16.59 -16.04 14.37
N LYS A 64 -16.24 -14.83 14.83
CA LYS A 64 -16.54 -14.36 16.19
C LYS A 64 -17.81 -13.53 16.26
N ILE A 65 -18.25 -13.02 15.12
CA ILE A 65 -19.42 -12.14 14.97
C ILE A 65 -20.63 -12.94 14.46
N LEU A 66 -20.39 -13.95 13.62
CA LEU A 66 -21.37 -14.96 13.18
C LEU A 66 -21.49 -16.07 14.22
#